data_AF-A0A2H3KYB6-F1
#
_entry.id   AF-A0A2H3KYB6-F1
#
_cell.length_a   1.000
_cell.length_b   1.000
_cell.length_c   1.000
_cell.angle_alpha   90.00
_cell.angle_beta   90.00
_cell.angle_gamma   90.00
#
_symmetry.space_group_name_H-M   'P 1'
#
loop_
_entity.id
_entity.type
_entity.pdbx_description
1 polymer ?
#
loop_
_entity_poly.entity_id
_entity_poly.type
_entity_poly.pdbx_seq_one_letter_code
_entity_poly.pdbx_strand_id
1 'polypeptide(L)'
;MLQPRPTNRLDLGQPAYYRITVHSRLDPARAAWFDGFELAVYGETTVLSGRVADQAALHGLLAKVRDLGLPLIELCLIEASVV
;
A
#
# COMPACT_ATOMS: atom_id res chain seq x y z
N MET A 1 -36.16 -12.88 -11.46
CA MET A 1 -35.39 -12.69 -10.20
C MET A 1 -33.99 -13.22 -10.40
N LEU A 2 -33.03 -12.32 -10.64
CA LEU A 2 -31.60 -12.50 -10.44
C LEU A 2 -31.12 -11.10 -10.07
N GLN A 3 -31.03 -10.78 -8.77
CA GLN A 3 -30.23 -9.63 -8.39
C GLN A 3 -28.80 -9.97 -8.83
N PRO A 4 -28.07 -9.09 -9.55
CA PRO A 4 -26.66 -9.30 -9.73
C PRO A 4 -26.05 -9.48 -8.34
N ARG A 5 -25.33 -10.57 -8.10
CA ARG A 5 -24.53 -10.71 -6.88
C ARG A 5 -23.74 -9.40 -6.76
N PRO A 6 -23.69 -8.73 -5.59
CA PRO A 6 -22.69 -7.71 -5.40
C PRO A 6 -21.36 -8.38 -5.70
N THR A 7 -20.78 -8.06 -6.85
CA THR A 7 -19.48 -8.60 -7.25
C THR A 7 -18.47 -7.73 -6.50
N ASN A 8 -18.60 -7.71 -5.18
CA ASN A 8 -17.64 -7.09 -4.30
C ASN A 8 -16.42 -8.00 -4.34
N ARG A 9 -15.44 -7.67 -5.19
CA ARG A 9 -14.10 -8.27 -5.10
C ARG A 9 -13.10 -7.45 -5.92
N LEU A 10 -12.95 -6.19 -5.51
CA LEU A 10 -11.91 -5.26 -5.96
C LEU A 10 -12.02 -4.97 -7.46
N ASP A 11 -12.39 -3.75 -7.81
CA ASP A 11 -12.10 -3.22 -9.14
C ASP A 11 -10.56 -3.14 -9.29
N LEU A 12 -9.91 -4.25 -9.65
CA LEU A 12 -8.45 -4.42 -9.67
C LEU A 12 -7.76 -3.48 -10.67
N GLY A 13 -8.52 -2.87 -11.58
CA GLY A 13 -8.05 -1.84 -12.51
C GLY A 13 -8.34 -0.40 -12.07
N GLN A 14 -8.95 -0.20 -10.90
CA GLN A 14 -9.28 1.13 -10.39
C GLN A 14 -8.31 1.55 -9.27
N PRO A 15 -8.07 2.87 -9.13
CA PRO A 15 -7.24 3.38 -8.07
C PRO A 15 -7.85 3.12 -6.69
N ALA A 16 -7.03 2.67 -5.73
CA ALA A 16 -7.47 2.40 -4.37
C ALA A 16 -6.41 2.82 -3.35
N TYR A 17 -6.81 3.12 -2.13
CA TYR A 17 -5.88 3.50 -1.06
C TYR A 17 -5.43 2.29 -0.28
N TYR A 18 -4.12 2.18 -0.07
CA TYR A 18 -3.51 1.08 0.66
C TYR A 18 -2.67 1.59 1.81
N ARG A 19 -2.66 0.79 2.87
CA ARG A 19 -1.69 0.86 3.96
C ARG A 19 -0.77 -0.36 3.88
N ILE A 20 0.53 -0.11 3.91
CA ILE A 20 1.57 -1.14 3.86
C ILE A 20 2.48 -0.90 5.06
N THR A 21 2.59 -1.91 5.92
CA THR A 21 3.43 -1.84 7.12
C THR A 21 4.63 -2.77 6.95
N VAL A 22 5.84 -2.26 7.16
CA VAL A 22 7.09 -3.01 7.03
C VAL A 22 7.94 -2.93 8.29
N HIS A 23 8.72 -3.97 8.57
CA HIS A 23 9.67 -4.02 9.68
C HIS A 23 11.01 -3.38 9.30
N SER A 24 11.04 -2.06 9.27
CA SER A 24 12.28 -1.28 9.14
C SER A 24 11.98 0.16 9.49
N ARG A 25 12.98 0.88 9.98
CA ARG A 25 13.01 2.34 9.90
C ARG A 25 13.51 2.70 8.51
N LEU A 26 12.67 3.33 7.69
CA LEU A 26 13.10 3.80 6.37
C LEU A 26 13.89 5.10 6.54
N ASP A 27 15.16 5.07 6.14
CA ASP A 27 15.97 6.29 6.04
C ASP A 27 15.40 7.21 4.94
N PRO A 28 15.60 8.54 5.02
CA PRO A 28 15.07 9.50 4.05
C PRO A 28 15.39 9.19 2.58
N ALA A 29 16.57 8.61 2.31
CA ALA A 29 16.98 8.21 0.97
C ALA A 29 16.15 7.05 0.39
N ARG A 30 15.66 6.14 1.25
CA ARG A 30 14.79 5.02 0.87
C ARG A 30 13.32 5.45 0.82
N ALA A 31 12.92 6.39 1.67
CA ALA A 31 11.59 6.99 1.67
C ALA A 31 11.24 7.64 0.32
N ALA A 32 12.22 8.27 -0.33
CA ALA A 32 12.06 8.89 -1.66
C ALA A 32 11.61 7.90 -2.77
N TRP A 33 11.79 6.59 -2.58
CA TRP A 33 11.37 5.57 -3.57
C TRP A 33 9.87 5.27 -3.54
N PHE A 34 9.21 5.71 -2.46
CA PHE A 34 7.78 5.58 -2.18
C PHE A 34 7.06 6.92 -2.41
N ASP A 35 7.50 7.69 -3.40
CA ASP A 35 6.95 9.00 -3.71
C ASP A 35 5.42 8.94 -3.93
N GLY A 36 4.69 9.91 -3.38
CA GLY A 36 3.22 9.90 -3.34
C GLY A 36 2.57 9.05 -2.25
N PHE A 37 3.36 8.40 -1.38
CA PHE A 37 2.88 7.81 -0.13
C PHE A 37 3.25 8.68 1.06
N GLU A 38 2.36 8.74 2.04
CA GLU A 38 2.66 9.22 3.38
C GLU A 38 3.42 8.15 4.15
N LEU A 39 4.53 8.54 4.77
CA LEU A 39 5.35 7.65 5.60
C LEU A 39 5.23 8.06 7.07
N ALA A 40 4.88 7.09 7.91
CA ALA A 40 4.87 7.25 9.36
C ALA A 40 5.70 6.15 10.01
N VAL A 41 6.65 6.53 10.86
CA VAL A 41 7.54 5.59 11.57
C VAL A 41 7.02 5.38 12.98
N TYR A 42 6.84 4.13 13.36
CA TYR A 42 6.41 3.70 14.70
C TYR A 42 7.39 2.66 15.24
N GLY A 43 8.33 3.08 16.08
CA GLY A 43 9.39 2.22 16.60
C GLY A 43 10.24 1.65 15.46
N GLU A 44 10.28 0.32 15.35
CA GLU A 44 11.01 -0.43 14.32
C GLU A 44 10.17 -0.70 13.05
N THR A 45 9.01 -0.06 12.91
CA THR A 45 8.12 -0.24 11.76
C THR A 45 7.90 1.06 11.01
N THR A 46 7.70 0.95 9.70
CA THR A 46 7.27 2.07 8.86
C THR A 46 5.95 1.71 8.20
N VAL A 47 5.00 2.64 8.29
CA VAL A 47 3.69 2.58 7.65
C VAL A 47 3.71 3.49 6.44
N LEU A 48 3.44 2.91 5.27
CA LEU A 48 3.26 3.59 4.00
C LEU A 48 1.76 3.65 3.70
N SER A 49 1.18 4.84 3.61
CA SER A 49 -0.24 5.01 3.24
C SER A 49 -0.37 5.87 2.00
N GLY A 50 -1.16 5.44 1.02
CA GLY A 50 -1.25 6.20 -0.23
C GLY A 50 -2.16 5.58 -1.26
N ARG A 51 -2.43 6.36 -2.30
CA ARG A 51 -3.23 5.94 -3.44
C ARG A 51 -2.38 5.14 -4.41
N VAL A 52 -2.85 3.96 -4.76
CA VAL A 52 -2.28 3.13 -5.81
C VAL A 52 -3.18 3.21 -7.04
N ALA A 53 -2.60 3.33 -8.23
CA ALA A 53 -3.34 3.49 -9.48
C ALA A 53 -4.12 2.22 -9.89
N ASP A 54 -3.55 1.03 -9.69
CA ASP A 54 -4.10 -0.28 -10.02
C ASP A 54 -3.33 -1.40 -9.30
N GLN A 55 -3.70 -2.67 -9.52
CA GLN A 55 -2.96 -3.80 -8.94
C GLN A 55 -1.52 -3.94 -9.46
N ALA A 56 -1.21 -3.53 -10.70
CA ALA A 56 0.16 -3.65 -11.21
C ALA A 56 1.09 -2.70 -10.44
N ALA A 57 0.63 -1.48 -10.16
CA ALA A 57 1.35 -0.53 -9.30
C ALA A 57 1.50 -1.06 -7.86
N LEU A 58 0.47 -1.69 -7.30
CA LEU A 58 0.56 -2.31 -5.96
C LEU A 58 1.64 -3.40 -5.93
N HIS A 59 1.62 -4.32 -6.90
CA HIS A 59 2.61 -5.40 -6.98
C HIS A 59 4.01 -4.88 -7.26
N GLY A 60 4.15 -3.79 -8.03
CA GLY A 60 5.42 -3.08 -8.20
C GLY A 60 5.96 -2.54 -6.88
N LEU A 61 5.08 -2.02 -6.01
CA LEU A 61 5.44 -1.54 -4.68
C LEU A 61 5.91 -2.68 -3.77
N LEU A 62 5.19 -3.81 -3.76
CA LEU A 62 5.57 -4.99 -2.99
C LEU A 62 6.87 -5.62 -3.49
N ALA A 63 7.14 -5.57 -4.79
CA ALA A 63 8.42 -5.99 -5.36
C ALA A 63 9.56 -5.09 -4.84
N LYS A 64 9.38 -3.76 -4.79
CA LYS A 64 10.38 -2.85 -4.19
C LYS A 64 10.62 -3.16 -2.71
N VAL A 65 9.57 -3.41 -1.93
CA VAL A 65 9.67 -3.82 -0.51
C VAL A 65 10.54 -5.07 -0.37
N ARG A 66 10.30 -6.09 -1.21
CA ARG A 66 11.11 -7.31 -1.27
C ARG A 66 12.56 -7.02 -1.67
N ASP A 67 12.79 -6.23 -2.70
CA ASP A 67 14.13 -5.96 -3.23
C ASP A 67 14.99 -5.14 -2.24
N LEU A 68 14.35 -4.34 -1.38
CA LEU A 68 14.97 -3.65 -0.25
C LEU A 68 15.18 -4.54 0.99
N GLY A 69 14.73 -5.80 0.95
CA GLY A 69 14.84 -6.75 2.07
C GLY A 69 13.97 -6.38 3.27
N LEU A 70 12.91 -5.59 3.07
CA LEU A 70 12.04 -5.13 4.15
C LEU A 70 10.98 -6.20 4.43
N PRO A 71 10.90 -6.76 5.65
CA PRO A 71 9.85 -7.71 6.00
C PRO A 71 8.49 -7.01 5.95
N LEU A 72 7.59 -7.51 5.09
CA LEU A 72 6.20 -7.05 5.04
C LEU A 72 5.46 -7.58 6.28
N ILE A 73 4.90 -6.66 7.07
CA ILE A 73 4.09 -6.97 8.25
C ILE A 73 2.61 -7.03 7.88
N GLU A 74 2.12 -6.01 7.16
CA GLU A 74 0.70 -5.86 6.86
C GLU A 74 0.49 -5.19 5.49
N LEU A 75 -0.56 -5.63 4.79
CA LEU A 75 -1.11 -4.96 3.62
C LEU A 75 -2.62 -4.85 3.82
N CYS A 76 -3.15 -3.64 3.85
CA CYS A 76 -4.56 -3.37 4.08
C CYS A 76 -5.10 -2.40 3.02
N LEU A 77 -6.24 -2.75 2.42
CA LEU A 77 -7.04 -1.79 1.65
C LEU A 77 -7.76 -0.88 2.64
N ILE A 78 -7.59 0.43 2.49
CA ILE A 78 -8.21 1.42 3.34
C ILE A 78 -9.07 2.36 2.50
N GLU A 79 -10.12 2.91 3.09
CA GLU A 79 -10.85 4.02 2.49
C GLU A 79 -9.93 5.23 2.40
N ALA A 80 -10.09 6.04 1.36
CA ALA A 80 -9.48 7.36 1.28
C ALA A 80 -10.09 8.21 2.40
N SER A 81 -9.49 8.19 3.60
CA SER A 81 -9.97 9.01 4.69
C SER A 81 -9.77 10.47 4.26
N VAL A 82 -10.87 11.16 4.00
CA VAL A 82 -10.90 12.61 3.78
C VAL A 82 -10.30 13.23 5.04
N VAL A 83 -9.07 13.74 4.90
CA VAL A 83 -8.43 14.60 5.89
C VAL A 83 -9.12 15.96 5.86
#